data_AF-A0A7J8SWK5-F1
#
_entry.id   AF-A0A7J8SWK5-F1
#
_cell.length_a   1.000
_cell.length_b   1.000
_cell.length_c   1.000
_cell.angle_alpha   90.00
_cell.angle_beta   90.00
_cell.angle_gamma   90.00
#
_symmetry.space_group_name_H-M   'P 1'
#
loop_
_entity.id
_entity.type
_entity.pdbx_description
1 polymer ?
#
loop_
_entity_poly.entity_id
_entity_poly.type
_entity_poly.pdbx_seq_one_letter_code
_entity_poly.pdbx_strand_id
1 'polypeptide(L)'
;MLTAVHKDYFRVINYRELHFNDCGDRVAQLLHVELVTPASQCRNNDPCQEILIVNTHLLFPHDSSLCIVRLHQVYKILQYVESYQKEYNLNPLPIMLCGDWNGSKRGHVYKFLRSQGFVSSYDTAHQYTDADAHKWVSHLNHRGNICGVDFIWLLNPNSYRKLLKTSWTEAVFGMFKNQLRKASLTEDDAFAFLKADNDGDYITYSGFCEALRQFNIIGHRYGLSVEETNDLWVQADIDGNGVVDYKEF
;
A
#
# COMPACT_ATOMS: atom_id res chain seq x y z
N MET A 1 8.82 18.00 5.30
CA MET A 1 8.48 17.01 6.34
C MET A 1 9.66 16.91 7.29
N LEU A 2 9.42 16.75 8.59
CA LEU A 2 10.48 16.69 9.60
C LEU A 2 10.22 15.49 10.50
N THR A 3 11.26 14.71 10.76
CA THR A 3 11.26 13.66 11.79
C THR A 3 12.33 14.03 12.82
N ALA A 4 11.93 14.15 14.07
CA ALA A 4 12.83 14.43 15.19
C ALA A 4 12.92 13.20 16.10
N VAL A 5 14.12 12.92 16.60
CA VAL A 5 14.38 11.82 17.55
C VAL A 5 15.06 12.37 18.79
N HIS A 6 14.75 11.79 19.95
CA HIS A 6 15.35 12.21 21.21
C HIS A 6 16.75 11.61 21.36
N LYS A 7 17.79 12.44 21.27
CA LYS A 7 19.20 12.01 21.25
C LYS A 7 19.64 11.16 22.45
N ASP A 8 19.01 11.35 23.61
CA ASP A 8 19.35 10.60 24.83
C ASP A 8 18.83 9.15 24.78
N TYR A 9 17.91 8.85 23.86
CA TYR A 9 17.33 7.52 23.67
C TYR A 9 17.65 6.91 22.31
N PHE A 10 17.96 7.72 21.30
CA PHE A 10 18.16 7.25 19.93
C PHE A 10 19.39 7.86 19.29
N ARG A 11 20.16 7.01 18.61
CA ARG A 11 21.22 7.40 17.69
C ARG A 11 20.74 7.21 16.26
N VAL A 12 20.87 8.24 15.43
CA VAL A 12 20.59 8.12 14.00
C VAL A 12 21.80 7.49 13.32
N ILE A 13 21.64 6.29 12.76
CA ILE A 13 22.67 5.60 11.98
C ILE A 13 22.72 6.17 10.57
N ASN A 14 21.56 6.34 9.95
CA ASN A 14 21.46 6.78 8.56
C ASN A 14 20.14 7.50 8.27
N TYR A 15 20.14 8.29 7.21
CA TYR A 15 18.99 9.03 6.71
C TYR A 15 18.96 8.97 5.18
N ARG A 16 17.78 8.71 4.60
CA ARG A 16 17.57 8.79 3.16
C ARG A 16 16.26 9.49 2.81
N GLU A 17 16.30 10.32 1.79
CA GLU A 17 15.11 10.88 1.14
C GLU A 17 14.69 9.99 -0.02
N LEU A 18 13.39 9.77 -0.13
CA LEU A 18 12.76 9.05 -1.23
C LEU A 18 11.91 10.05 -1.98
N HIS A 19 12.22 10.26 -3.27
CA HIS A 19 11.46 11.15 -4.13
C HIS A 19 10.59 10.35 -5.10
N PHE A 20 9.30 10.64 -5.11
CA PHE A 20 8.30 10.03 -5.99
C PHE A 20 7.93 11.01 -7.11
N ASN A 21 8.93 11.57 -7.81
CA ASN A 21 8.75 12.51 -8.92
C ASN A 21 7.98 11.91 -10.10
N ASP A 22 7.99 10.58 -10.19
CA ASP A 22 7.26 9.78 -11.17
C ASP A 22 5.92 9.26 -10.62
N CYS A 23 5.52 9.66 -9.40
CA CYS A 23 4.32 9.15 -8.73
C CYS A 23 3.72 10.19 -7.77
N GLY A 24 3.04 11.18 -8.34
CA GLY A 24 2.27 12.19 -7.61
C GLY A 24 3.10 13.25 -6.88
N ASP A 25 4.39 13.39 -7.23
CA ASP A 25 5.34 14.40 -6.73
C ASP A 25 5.41 14.44 -5.19
N ARG A 26 5.44 13.25 -4.58
CA ARG A 26 5.52 13.08 -3.12
C ARG A 26 6.92 12.71 -2.67
N VAL A 27 7.13 12.79 -1.36
CA VAL A 27 8.39 12.45 -0.72
C VAL A 27 8.14 11.57 0.50
N ALA A 28 9.07 10.66 0.77
CA ALA A 28 9.19 9.96 2.04
C ALA A 28 10.59 10.15 2.62
N GLN A 29 10.73 9.96 3.92
CA GLN A 29 12.01 9.97 4.62
C GLN A 29 12.19 8.63 5.31
N LEU A 30 13.33 7.97 5.14
CA LEU A 30 13.72 6.78 5.89
C LEU A 30 14.83 7.16 6.86
N LEU A 31 14.60 6.90 8.14
CA LEU A 31 15.58 7.01 9.21
C LEU A 31 15.91 5.62 9.71
N HIS A 32 17.19 5.27 9.72
CA HIS A 32 17.69 4.10 10.42
C HIS A 32 18.21 4.56 11.78
N VAL A 33 17.59 4.09 12.86
CA VAL A 33 17.92 4.51 14.22
C VAL A 33 18.17 3.32 15.13
N GLU A 34 18.99 3.56 16.14
CA GLU A 34 19.38 2.58 17.15
C GLU A 34 19.01 3.11 18.52
N LEU A 35 18.51 2.23 19.38
CA LEU A 35 18.24 2.53 20.78
C LEU A 35 19.56 2.70 21.54
N VAL A 36 19.71 3.84 22.19
CA VAL A 36 20.81 4.10 23.12
C VAL A 36 20.39 3.54 24.48
N THR A 37 20.74 2.29 24.75
CA THR A 37 20.54 1.71 26.08
C THR A 37 21.56 2.28 27.08
N PRO A 38 21.12 2.74 28.27
CA PRO A 38 22.04 2.99 29.37
C PRO A 38 22.77 1.69 29.72
N ALA A 39 24.08 1.77 29.97
CA ALA A 39 24.93 0.62 30.29
C ALA A 39 24.42 -0.24 31.47
N SER A 40 23.49 0.28 32.29
CA SER A 40 22.89 -0.42 33.43
C SER A 40 21.75 -1.41 33.08
N GLN A 41 21.22 -1.37 31.85
CA GLN A 41 20.07 -2.21 31.45
C GLN A 41 20.41 -3.26 30.39
N CYS A 42 21.59 -3.19 29.76
CA CYS A 42 22.06 -4.22 28.84
C CYS A 42 22.51 -5.46 29.62
N ARG A 43 21.87 -6.61 29.38
CA ARG A 43 22.57 -7.88 29.60
C ARG A 43 23.66 -7.97 28.53
N ASN A 44 24.84 -8.49 28.89
CA ASN A 44 26.07 -8.49 28.08
C ASN A 44 25.96 -9.06 26.65
N ASN A 45 24.79 -9.56 26.22
CA ASN A 45 24.53 -10.17 24.91
C ASN A 45 23.25 -9.63 24.22
N ASP A 46 22.61 -8.56 24.70
CA ASP A 46 21.45 -8.02 23.98
C ASP A 46 21.93 -7.32 22.70
N PRO A 47 21.49 -7.77 21.50
CA PRO A 47 21.85 -7.12 20.26
C PRO A 47 21.35 -5.67 20.27
N CYS A 48 22.13 -4.76 19.69
CA CYS A 48 21.70 -3.37 19.47
C CYS A 48 20.31 -3.35 18.84
N GLN A 49 19.36 -2.70 19.49
CA GLN A 49 17.98 -2.64 19.01
C GLN A 49 17.86 -1.53 17.97
N GLU A 50 17.85 -1.92 16.71
CA GLU A 50 17.69 -1.04 15.56
C GLU A 50 16.25 -1.04 15.04
N ILE A 51 15.80 0.07 14.46
CA ILE A 51 14.48 0.22 13.84
C ILE A 51 14.57 1.13 12.61
N LEU A 52 13.81 0.78 11.58
CA LEU A 52 13.59 1.63 10.41
C LEU A 52 12.33 2.45 10.60
N ILE A 53 12.46 3.77 10.56
CA ILE A 53 11.34 4.71 10.64
C ILE A 53 11.15 5.35 9.28
N VAL A 54 10.00 5.15 8.66
CA VAL A 54 9.62 5.86 7.45
C VAL A 54 8.58 6.92 7.81
N ASN A 55 8.75 8.14 7.33
CA ASN A 55 7.72 9.19 7.42
C ASN A 55 7.31 9.59 6.00
N THR A 56 6.03 9.81 5.75
CA THR A 56 5.53 10.20 4.42
C THR A 56 4.25 11.04 4.51
N HIS A 57 3.87 11.65 3.39
CA HIS A 57 2.55 12.24 3.21
C HIS A 57 2.06 11.92 1.80
N LEU A 58 1.17 10.92 1.71
CA LEU A 58 0.67 10.41 0.44
C LEU A 58 -0.20 11.43 -0.31
N LEU A 59 -0.47 11.15 -1.59
CA LEU A 59 -1.31 12.02 -2.41
C LEU A 59 -2.72 12.18 -1.81
N PHE A 60 -3.15 13.42 -1.59
CA PHE A 60 -4.48 13.74 -1.07
C PHE A 60 -5.59 13.16 -1.96
N PRO A 61 -6.66 12.56 -1.38
CA PRO A 61 -7.66 11.81 -2.13
C PRO A 61 -8.72 12.72 -2.75
N HIS A 62 -8.32 13.54 -3.73
CA HIS A 62 -9.27 14.40 -4.46
C HIS A 62 -10.29 13.60 -5.27
N ASP A 63 -9.90 12.43 -5.77
CA ASP A 63 -10.74 11.48 -6.50
C ASP A 63 -10.34 10.04 -6.12
N SER A 64 -11.30 9.13 -6.22
CA SER A 64 -11.14 7.69 -6.11
C SER A 64 -10.16 7.10 -7.14
N SER A 65 -10.07 7.66 -8.35
CA SER A 65 -9.08 7.25 -9.36
C SER A 65 -7.64 7.39 -8.86
N LEU A 66 -7.36 8.38 -8.00
CA LEU A 66 -6.04 8.59 -7.41
C LEU A 66 -5.65 7.55 -6.35
N CYS A 67 -6.51 6.57 -6.06
CA CYS A 67 -6.19 5.47 -5.16
C CYS A 67 -5.04 4.62 -5.70
N ILE A 68 -4.95 4.41 -7.03
CA ILE A 68 -3.83 3.66 -7.61
C ILE A 68 -2.49 4.36 -7.36
N VAL A 69 -2.49 5.70 -7.44
CA VAL A 69 -1.28 6.51 -7.21
C VAL A 69 -0.82 6.37 -5.77
N ARG A 70 -1.73 6.41 -4.79
CA ARG A 70 -1.38 6.16 -3.38
C ARG A 70 -0.85 4.74 -3.17
N LEU A 71 -1.47 3.74 -3.81
CA LEU A 71 -1.00 2.37 -3.78
C LEU A 71 0.45 2.29 -4.32
N HIS A 72 0.75 2.87 -5.49
CA HIS A 72 2.12 2.93 -6.03
C HIS A 72 3.09 3.59 -5.05
N GLN A 73 2.70 4.69 -4.41
CA GLN A 73 3.55 5.35 -3.41
C GLN A 73 3.90 4.41 -2.25
N VAL A 74 2.91 3.67 -1.72
CA VAL A 74 3.17 2.68 -0.66
C VAL A 74 4.04 1.54 -1.17
N TYR A 75 3.78 1.03 -2.38
CA TYR A 75 4.58 -0.04 -2.98
C TYR A 75 6.05 0.37 -3.10
N LYS A 76 6.32 1.57 -3.64
CA LYS A 76 7.69 2.12 -3.75
C LYS A 76 8.36 2.32 -2.40
N ILE A 77 7.63 2.79 -1.38
CA ILE A 77 8.15 2.88 0.00
C ILE A 77 8.62 1.51 0.49
N LEU A 78 7.78 0.49 0.33
CA LEU A 78 8.11 -0.87 0.80
C LEU A 78 9.26 -1.49 -0.01
N GLN A 79 9.31 -1.29 -1.32
CA GLN A 79 10.44 -1.70 -2.16
C GLN A 79 11.74 -1.06 -1.71
N TYR A 80 11.69 0.22 -1.33
CA TYR A 80 12.85 0.95 -0.85
C TYR A 80 13.34 0.41 0.49
N VAL A 81 12.42 0.12 1.42
CA VAL A 81 12.77 -0.50 2.71
C VAL A 81 13.42 -1.87 2.54
N GLU A 82 12.90 -2.70 1.63
CA GLU A 82 13.51 -4.00 1.29
C GLU A 82 14.91 -3.83 0.67
N SER A 83 15.03 -2.91 -0.29
CA SER A 83 16.30 -2.62 -0.96
C SER A 83 17.34 -2.06 0.00
N TYR A 84 16.93 -1.18 0.91
CA TYR A 84 17.79 -0.61 1.95
C TYR A 84 18.34 -1.70 2.88
N GLN A 85 17.48 -2.60 3.39
CA GLN A 85 17.94 -3.70 4.23
C GLN A 85 18.91 -4.61 3.49
N LYS A 86 18.64 -4.92 2.22
CA LYS A 86 19.54 -5.73 1.39
C LYS A 86 20.88 -5.03 1.12
N GLU A 87 20.86 -3.75 0.78
CA GLU A 87 22.06 -2.96 0.47
C GLU A 87 23.03 -2.90 1.65
N TYR A 88 22.49 -2.78 2.87
CA TYR A 88 23.28 -2.73 4.10
C TYR A 88 23.45 -4.11 4.79
N ASN A 89 23.03 -5.21 4.15
CA ASN A 89 23.08 -6.57 4.70
C ASN A 89 22.45 -6.67 6.10
N LEU A 90 21.36 -5.96 6.33
CA LEU A 90 20.64 -5.95 7.61
C LEU A 90 19.81 -7.22 7.73
N ASN A 91 19.78 -7.78 8.94
CA ASN A 91 18.71 -8.71 9.30
C ASN A 91 17.37 -7.98 9.26
N PRO A 92 16.24 -8.68 9.07
CA PRO A 92 14.92 -8.07 9.13
C PRO A 92 14.74 -7.22 10.39
N LEU A 93 14.62 -5.91 10.22
CA LEU A 93 14.44 -4.96 11.32
C LEU A 93 12.95 -4.69 11.57
N PRO A 94 12.57 -4.31 12.80
CA PRO A 94 11.31 -3.63 13.04
C PRO A 94 11.17 -2.40 12.14
N ILE A 95 9.96 -2.20 11.63
CA ILE A 95 9.64 -1.05 10.77
C ILE A 95 8.47 -0.28 11.37
N MET A 96 8.64 1.03 11.48
CA MET A 96 7.59 1.97 11.83
C MET A 96 7.32 2.90 10.64
N LEU A 97 6.12 2.84 10.07
CA LEU A 97 5.70 3.76 9.01
C LEU A 97 4.77 4.82 9.59
N CYS A 98 5.13 6.09 9.46
CA CYS A 98 4.47 7.25 10.01
C CYS A 98 3.97 8.18 8.91
N GLY A 99 3.05 9.05 9.30
CA GLY A 99 2.60 10.18 8.51
C GLY A 99 1.16 10.06 8.02
N ASP A 100 0.83 10.90 7.04
CA ASP A 100 -0.52 10.99 6.48
C ASP A 100 -0.65 10.04 5.29
N TRP A 101 -1.40 8.96 5.49
CA TRP A 101 -1.63 7.93 4.47
C TRP A 101 -2.82 8.26 3.57
N ASN A 102 -3.55 9.34 3.86
CA ASN A 102 -4.67 9.82 3.06
C ASN A 102 -5.66 8.69 2.69
N GLY A 103 -5.98 7.87 3.69
CA GLY A 103 -6.78 6.66 3.55
C GLY A 103 -7.56 6.34 4.82
N SER A 104 -8.53 5.44 4.69
CA SER A 104 -9.33 4.94 5.81
C SER A 104 -9.09 3.45 6.02
N LYS A 105 -9.56 2.92 7.16
CA LYS A 105 -9.55 1.48 7.45
C LYS A 105 -10.23 0.63 6.36
N ARG A 106 -11.22 1.19 5.66
CA ARG A 106 -11.92 0.51 4.55
C ARG A 106 -11.18 0.63 3.21
N GLY A 107 -10.21 1.53 3.12
CA GLY A 107 -9.49 1.86 1.90
C GLY A 107 -8.44 0.83 1.49
N HIS A 108 -8.01 0.91 0.24
CA HIS A 108 -7.06 -0.05 -0.34
C HIS A 108 -5.65 0.08 0.24
N VAL A 109 -5.20 1.28 0.60
CA VAL A 109 -3.90 1.50 1.27
C VAL A 109 -3.83 0.74 2.59
N TYR A 110 -4.86 0.86 3.43
CA TYR A 110 -4.95 0.13 4.70
C TYR A 110 -4.89 -1.38 4.47
N LYS A 111 -5.75 -1.90 3.59
CA LYS A 111 -5.78 -3.34 3.26
C LYS A 111 -4.45 -3.85 2.70
N PHE A 112 -3.77 -3.06 1.87
CA PHE A 112 -2.48 -3.41 1.32
C PHE A 112 -1.41 -3.53 2.42
N LEU A 113 -1.31 -2.55 3.31
CA LEU A 113 -0.37 -2.60 4.44
C LEU A 113 -0.68 -3.78 5.39
N ARG A 114 -1.96 -4.04 5.67
CA ARG A 114 -2.39 -5.22 6.46
C ARG A 114 -1.95 -6.53 5.80
N SER A 115 -2.08 -6.64 4.47
CA SER A 115 -1.63 -7.84 3.73
C SER A 115 -0.11 -8.07 3.79
N GLN A 116 0.65 -7.02 4.12
CA GLN A 116 2.10 -7.04 4.31
C GLN A 116 2.50 -7.25 5.78
N GLY A 117 1.53 -7.54 6.67
CA GLY A 117 1.76 -7.83 8.08
C GLY A 117 1.80 -6.61 8.98
N PHE A 118 1.60 -5.40 8.44
CA PHE A 118 1.60 -4.20 9.27
C PHE A 118 0.35 -4.14 10.17
N VAL A 119 0.54 -3.63 11.38
CA VAL A 119 -0.54 -3.37 12.33
C VAL A 119 -0.60 -1.87 12.64
N SER A 120 -1.81 -1.35 12.80
CA SER A 120 -2.04 0.04 13.21
C SER A 120 -1.77 0.18 14.71
N SER A 121 -0.86 1.08 15.09
CA SER A 121 -0.54 1.32 16.50
C SER A 121 -1.76 1.83 17.28
N TYR A 122 -2.61 2.64 16.63
CA TYR A 122 -3.86 3.14 17.19
C TYR A 122 -4.79 1.97 17.53
N ASP A 123 -4.93 1.00 16.63
CA ASP A 123 -5.80 -0.15 16.83
C ASP A 123 -5.25 -1.10 17.88
N THR A 124 -3.93 -1.34 17.88
CA THR A 124 -3.28 -2.12 18.93
C THR A 124 -3.45 -1.49 20.31
N ALA A 125 -3.28 -0.17 20.44
CA ALA A 125 -3.38 0.53 21.71
C ALA A 125 -4.82 0.53 22.28
N HIS A 126 -5.83 0.56 21.40
CA HIS A 126 -7.24 0.61 21.80
C HIS A 126 -7.95 -0.75 21.69
N GLN A 127 -7.24 -1.81 21.30
CA GLN A 127 -7.78 -3.14 21.04
C GLN A 127 -8.91 -3.14 20.00
N TYR A 128 -8.79 -2.28 18.98
CA TYR A 128 -9.74 -2.23 17.88
C TYR A 128 -9.42 -3.28 16.81
N THR A 129 -10.47 -3.69 16.12
CA THR A 129 -10.40 -4.64 15.01
C THR A 129 -10.72 -3.96 13.69
N ASP A 130 -10.55 -4.70 12.59
CA ASP A 130 -10.93 -4.22 11.25
C ASP A 130 -12.45 -4.00 11.12
N ALA A 131 -13.27 -4.54 12.03
CA ALA A 131 -14.71 -4.25 12.13
C ALA A 131 -15.00 -2.83 12.66
N ASP A 132 -14.07 -2.26 13.44
CA ASP A 132 -14.18 -0.92 14.05
C ASP A 132 -13.76 0.19 13.07
N ALA A 133 -14.28 0.11 11.85
CA ALA A 133 -13.90 0.99 10.74
C ALA A 133 -14.20 2.47 10.98
N HIS A 134 -15.08 2.80 11.93
CA HIS A 134 -15.45 4.15 12.33
C HIS A 134 -14.54 4.74 13.41
N LYS A 135 -13.59 3.94 13.94
CA LYS A 135 -12.56 4.39 14.88
C LYS A 135 -11.29 4.68 14.10
N TRP A 136 -10.89 5.95 14.04
CA TRP A 136 -9.71 6.39 13.30
C TRP A 136 -9.15 7.68 13.90
N VAL A 137 -7.92 8.02 13.51
CA VAL A 137 -7.37 9.35 13.72
C VAL A 137 -7.85 10.26 12.59
N SER A 138 -8.37 11.43 12.95
CA SER A 138 -8.94 12.38 11.99
C SER A 138 -8.46 13.81 12.22
N HIS A 139 -8.44 14.60 11.15
CA HIS A 139 -8.26 16.05 11.20
C HIS A 139 -9.37 16.78 10.42
N LEU A 140 -9.35 18.11 10.43
CA LEU A 140 -10.16 18.93 9.54
C LEU A 140 -9.35 19.26 8.28
N ASN A 141 -9.95 19.06 7.11
CA ASN A 141 -9.37 19.55 5.86
C ASN A 141 -9.59 21.07 5.70
N HIS A 142 -9.05 21.66 4.63
CA HIS A 142 -9.19 23.10 4.32
C HIS A 142 -10.65 23.58 4.13
N ARG A 143 -11.62 22.66 4.00
CA ARG A 143 -13.06 22.95 3.90
C ARG A 143 -13.81 22.75 5.23
N GLY A 144 -13.10 22.38 6.31
CA GLY A 144 -13.71 22.07 7.59
C GLY A 144 -14.38 20.69 7.67
N ASN A 145 -14.11 19.79 6.72
CA ASN A 145 -14.63 18.42 6.78
C ASN A 145 -13.70 17.53 7.60
N ILE A 146 -14.28 16.65 8.43
CA ILE A 146 -13.53 15.61 9.14
C ILE A 146 -13.02 14.58 8.13
N CYS A 147 -11.73 14.31 8.13
CA CYS A 147 -11.08 13.33 7.26
C CYS A 147 -10.22 12.38 8.10
N GLY A 148 -10.36 11.07 7.88
CA GLY A 148 -9.47 10.05 8.47
C GLY A 148 -8.20 9.93 7.63
N VAL A 149 -7.03 10.02 8.26
CA VAL A 149 -5.77 10.25 7.52
C VAL A 149 -4.54 9.58 8.14
N ASP A 150 -4.42 9.57 9.47
CA ASP A 150 -3.15 9.28 10.12
C ASP A 150 -3.12 7.85 10.66
N PHE A 151 -2.08 7.12 10.25
CA PHE A 151 -1.75 5.82 10.81
C PHE A 151 -0.27 5.79 11.11
N ILE A 152 0.07 5.30 12.30
CA ILE A 152 1.41 4.79 12.57
C ILE A 152 1.31 3.27 12.43
N TRP A 153 2.00 2.73 11.44
CA TRP A 153 2.05 1.32 11.14
C TRP A 153 3.29 0.69 11.76
N LEU A 154 3.13 -0.48 12.36
CA LEU A 154 4.19 -1.24 12.98
C LEU A 154 4.31 -2.59 12.28
N LEU A 155 5.53 -2.99 11.96
CA LEU A 155 5.85 -4.34 11.50
C LEU A 155 6.89 -4.96 12.39
N ASN A 156 6.57 -6.16 12.90
CA ASN A 156 7.52 -7.01 13.60
C ASN A 156 8.20 -7.95 12.58
N PRO A 157 9.54 -8.01 12.53
CA PRO A 157 10.29 -8.76 11.53
C PRO A 157 10.09 -10.29 11.61
N ASN A 158 9.59 -10.81 12.73
CA ASN A 158 9.51 -12.26 12.98
C ASN A 158 8.29 -12.94 12.35
N SER A 159 7.44 -12.20 11.65
CA SER A 159 6.22 -12.74 11.05
C SER A 159 6.43 -13.10 9.59
N TYR A 160 5.82 -14.20 9.15
CA TYR A 160 5.77 -14.54 7.73
C TYR A 160 5.18 -13.37 6.93
N ARG A 161 5.84 -13.02 5.82
CA ARG A 161 5.40 -11.95 4.94
C ARG A 161 5.21 -12.49 3.53
N LYS A 162 4.03 -12.19 2.96
CA LYS A 162 3.73 -12.44 1.56
C LYS A 162 4.63 -11.57 0.68
N LEU A 163 5.09 -12.12 -0.46
CA LEU A 163 5.90 -11.39 -1.42
C LEU A 163 5.21 -10.06 -1.78
N LEU A 164 5.97 -8.97 -1.73
CA LEU A 164 5.46 -7.61 -1.94
C LEU A 164 4.74 -7.48 -3.30
N LYS A 165 5.28 -8.10 -4.36
CA LYS A 165 4.66 -8.13 -5.69
C LYS A 165 3.28 -8.83 -5.67
N THR A 166 3.12 -9.92 -4.93
CA THR A 166 1.83 -10.63 -4.88
C THR A 166 0.77 -9.80 -4.14
N SER A 167 1.11 -9.22 -2.98
CA SER A 167 0.19 -8.33 -2.27
C SER A 167 -0.15 -7.06 -3.05
N TRP A 168 0.81 -6.56 -3.84
CA TRP A 168 0.60 -5.45 -4.76
C TRP A 168 -0.49 -5.78 -5.77
N THR A 169 -0.32 -6.88 -6.50
CA THR A 169 -1.28 -7.24 -7.54
C THR A 169 -2.68 -7.52 -6.97
N GLU A 170 -2.77 -8.17 -5.81
CA GLU A 170 -4.04 -8.37 -5.12
C GLU A 170 -4.71 -7.08 -4.66
N ALA A 171 -3.93 -6.10 -4.20
CA ALA A 171 -4.47 -4.80 -3.80
C ALA A 171 -5.06 -4.05 -5.00
N VAL A 172 -4.39 -4.11 -6.15
CA VAL A 172 -4.85 -3.51 -7.41
C VAL A 172 -6.09 -4.25 -7.94
N PHE A 173 -6.10 -5.58 -7.92
CA PHE A 173 -7.30 -6.37 -8.25
C PHE A 173 -8.48 -6.04 -7.34
N GLY A 174 -8.24 -5.95 -6.03
CA GLY A 174 -9.28 -5.59 -5.07
C GLY A 174 -9.84 -4.19 -5.33
N MET A 175 -9.00 -3.25 -5.78
CA MET A 175 -9.44 -1.92 -6.22
C MET A 175 -10.28 -2.00 -7.50
N PHE A 176 -9.83 -2.74 -8.51
CA PHE A 176 -10.58 -2.95 -9.74
C PHE A 176 -11.95 -3.61 -9.49
N LYS A 177 -11.99 -4.71 -8.73
CA LYS A 177 -13.23 -5.40 -8.34
C LYS A 177 -14.20 -4.47 -7.60
N ASN A 178 -13.69 -3.56 -6.76
CA ASN A 178 -14.52 -2.58 -6.07
C ASN A 178 -15.13 -1.55 -7.04
N GLN A 179 -14.39 -1.10 -8.06
CA GLN A 179 -14.95 -0.22 -9.08
C GLN A 179 -15.97 -0.95 -9.96
N LEU A 180 -15.67 -2.18 -10.37
CA LEU A 180 -16.58 -3.00 -11.16
C LEU A 180 -17.92 -3.24 -10.45
N ARG A 181 -17.88 -3.55 -9.14
CA ARG A 181 -19.09 -3.69 -8.29
C ARG A 181 -19.89 -2.40 -8.10
N LYS A 182 -19.28 -1.23 -8.28
CA LYS A 182 -19.99 0.05 -8.22
C LYS A 182 -20.62 0.40 -9.56
N ALA A 183 -19.99 -0.02 -10.65
CA ALA A 183 -20.46 0.22 -12.01
C ALA A 183 -21.54 -0.78 -12.45
N SER A 184 -21.56 -1.97 -11.86
CA SER A 184 -22.41 -3.10 -12.27
C SER A 184 -23.33 -3.52 -11.13
N LEU A 185 -24.60 -3.77 -11.42
CA LEU A 185 -25.60 -4.15 -10.42
C LEU A 185 -25.52 -5.64 -10.07
N THR A 186 -25.14 -6.47 -11.04
CA THR A 186 -25.02 -7.93 -10.91
C THR A 186 -23.66 -8.44 -11.41
N GLU A 187 -23.36 -9.71 -11.14
CA GLU A 187 -22.18 -10.37 -11.70
C GLU A 187 -22.28 -10.51 -13.23
N ASP A 188 -23.48 -10.80 -13.75
CA ASP A 188 -23.74 -10.84 -15.19
C ASP A 188 -23.48 -9.48 -15.86
N ASP A 189 -23.94 -8.38 -15.24
CA ASP A 189 -23.67 -7.02 -15.74
C ASP A 189 -22.17 -6.71 -15.74
N ALA A 190 -21.45 -7.19 -14.72
CA ALA A 190 -20.02 -6.98 -14.60
C ALA A 190 -19.25 -7.77 -15.67
N PHE A 191 -19.64 -9.02 -15.92
CA PHE A 191 -19.06 -9.83 -16.98
C PHE A 191 -19.35 -9.23 -18.36
N ALA A 192 -20.59 -8.81 -18.61
CA ALA A 192 -20.99 -8.13 -19.84
C ALA A 192 -20.23 -6.80 -20.04
N PHE A 193 -20.02 -6.03 -18.97
CA PHE A 193 -19.23 -4.80 -19.02
C PHE A 193 -17.78 -5.06 -19.46
N LEU A 194 -17.16 -6.14 -18.97
CA LEU A 194 -15.79 -6.52 -19.33
C LEU A 194 -15.66 -7.14 -20.72
N LYS A 195 -16.72 -7.79 -21.23
CA LYS A 195 -16.79 -8.28 -22.61
C LYS A 195 -16.74 -7.16 -23.65
N ALA A 196 -17.15 -5.94 -23.27
CA ALA A 196 -17.32 -4.81 -24.18
C ALA A 196 -18.21 -5.23 -25.39
N ASP A 197 -17.82 -4.90 -26.62
CA ASP A 197 -18.57 -5.23 -27.84
C ASP A 197 -18.29 -6.67 -28.36
N ASN A 198 -17.67 -7.54 -27.56
CA ASN A 198 -17.39 -8.92 -27.99
C ASN A 198 -18.65 -9.81 -27.90
N ASP A 199 -19.06 -10.35 -29.05
CA ASP A 199 -20.18 -11.28 -29.17
C ASP A 199 -19.91 -12.64 -28.46
N GLY A 200 -18.66 -13.02 -28.21
CA GLY A 200 -18.30 -14.26 -27.53
C GLY A 200 -18.51 -14.23 -26.01
N ASP A 201 -18.83 -15.36 -25.38
CA ASP A 201 -19.02 -15.48 -23.91
C ASP A 201 -17.72 -15.57 -23.12
N TYR A 202 -16.81 -14.64 -23.40
CA TYR A 202 -15.51 -14.52 -22.75
C TYR A 202 -14.99 -13.08 -22.80
N ILE A 203 -14.24 -12.70 -21.79
CA ILE A 203 -13.54 -11.42 -21.72
C ILE A 203 -12.20 -11.57 -22.44
N THR A 204 -11.85 -10.58 -23.25
CA THR A 204 -10.54 -10.50 -23.91
C THR A 204 -9.61 -9.55 -23.17
N TYR A 205 -8.30 -9.67 -23.40
CA TYR A 205 -7.33 -8.72 -22.85
C TYR A 205 -7.66 -7.26 -23.25
N SER A 206 -8.14 -7.03 -24.47
CA SER A 206 -8.57 -5.70 -24.92
C SER A 206 -9.78 -5.19 -24.12
N GLY A 207 -10.82 -6.00 -23.93
CA GLY A 207 -11.99 -5.62 -23.12
C GLY A 207 -11.62 -5.34 -21.66
N PHE A 208 -10.73 -6.15 -21.08
CA PHE A 208 -10.17 -5.90 -19.76
C PHE A 208 -9.40 -4.58 -19.67
N CYS A 209 -8.53 -4.30 -20.66
CA CYS A 209 -7.81 -3.02 -20.74
C CYS A 209 -8.75 -1.82 -20.91
N GLU A 210 -9.83 -1.98 -21.68
CA GLU A 210 -10.84 -0.93 -21.84
C GLU A 210 -11.55 -0.63 -20.53
N ALA A 211 -11.95 -1.66 -19.78
CA ALA A 211 -12.53 -1.50 -18.45
C ALA A 211 -11.58 -0.80 -17.47
N LEU A 212 -10.31 -1.21 -17.43
CA LEU A 212 -9.29 -0.54 -16.62
C LEU A 212 -9.11 0.93 -17.00
N ARG A 213 -9.20 1.25 -18.30
CA ARG A 213 -9.11 2.63 -18.80
C ARG A 213 -10.33 3.44 -18.41
N GLN A 214 -11.54 2.87 -18.48
CA GLN A 214 -12.77 3.53 -18.03
C GLN A 214 -12.75 3.86 -16.53
N PHE A 215 -12.11 3.02 -15.72
CA PHE A 215 -11.93 3.29 -14.28
C PHE A 215 -10.72 4.16 -13.94
N ASN A 216 -10.02 4.71 -14.94
CA ASN A 216 -8.79 5.50 -14.76
C ASN A 216 -7.73 4.75 -13.93
N ILE A 217 -7.59 3.44 -14.14
CA ILE A 217 -6.51 2.64 -13.55
C ILE A 217 -5.31 2.59 -14.51
N ILE A 218 -5.57 2.69 -15.82
CA ILE A 218 -4.54 2.81 -16.87
C ILE A 218 -4.79 4.04 -17.75
N GLY A 219 -3.82 4.38 -18.60
CA GLY A 219 -3.96 5.42 -19.63
C GLY A 219 -3.73 6.86 -19.16
N HIS A 220 -3.42 7.07 -17.89
CA HIS A 220 -2.98 8.36 -17.36
C HIS A 220 -1.56 8.26 -16.77
N ARG A 221 -0.91 9.42 -16.54
CA ARG A 221 0.52 9.53 -16.18
C ARG A 221 1.00 8.65 -15.01
N TYR A 222 0.11 8.31 -14.08
CA TYR A 222 0.44 7.60 -12.85
C TYR A 222 -0.38 6.30 -12.67
N GLY A 223 -1.03 5.84 -13.75
CA GLY A 223 -1.74 4.57 -13.78
C GLY A 223 -0.78 3.40 -13.89
N LEU A 224 -1.31 2.19 -14.03
CA LEU A 224 -0.47 1.01 -14.22
C LEU A 224 0.33 1.09 -15.52
N SER A 225 1.54 0.58 -15.48
CA SER A 225 2.36 0.30 -16.65
C SER A 225 1.78 -0.84 -17.49
N VAL A 226 2.30 -1.02 -18.71
CA VAL A 226 1.95 -2.16 -19.57
C VAL A 226 2.29 -3.49 -18.89
N GLU A 227 3.44 -3.54 -18.23
CA GLU A 227 3.90 -4.73 -17.51
C GLU A 227 2.97 -5.09 -16.35
N GLU A 228 2.58 -4.10 -15.54
CA GLU A 228 1.65 -4.31 -14.43
C GLU A 228 0.23 -4.67 -14.91
N THR A 229 -0.20 -4.10 -16.04
CA THR A 229 -1.49 -4.44 -16.66
C THR A 229 -1.49 -5.90 -17.15
N ASN A 230 -0.38 -6.33 -17.75
CA ASN A 230 -0.19 -7.72 -18.15
C ASN A 230 -0.12 -8.66 -16.94
N ASP A 231 0.61 -8.28 -15.88
CA ASP A 231 0.67 -9.05 -14.63
C ASP A 231 -0.72 -9.24 -14.00
N LEU A 232 -1.61 -8.24 -14.12
CA LEU A 232 -3.01 -8.40 -13.73
C LEU A 232 -3.73 -9.40 -14.62
N TRP A 233 -3.61 -9.26 -15.95
CA TRP A 233 -4.27 -10.16 -16.89
C TRP A 233 -3.92 -11.62 -16.65
N VAL A 234 -2.62 -11.94 -16.48
CA VAL A 234 -2.16 -13.30 -16.19
C VAL A 234 -2.75 -13.89 -14.90
N GLN A 235 -3.20 -13.05 -13.96
CA GLN A 235 -3.89 -13.55 -12.77
C GLN A 235 -5.40 -13.70 -12.96
N ALA A 236 -6.00 -13.04 -13.96
CA ALA A 236 -7.40 -13.22 -14.33
C ALA A 236 -7.60 -14.44 -15.25
N ASP A 237 -6.71 -14.62 -16.22
CA ASP A 237 -6.64 -15.74 -17.17
C ASP A 237 -5.92 -16.92 -16.49
N ILE A 238 -6.68 -17.71 -15.71
CA ILE A 238 -6.15 -18.71 -14.79
C ILE A 238 -5.56 -19.89 -15.57
N ASP A 239 -6.20 -20.29 -16.67
CA ASP A 239 -5.75 -21.40 -17.50
C ASP A 239 -4.74 -20.99 -18.60
N GLY A 240 -4.58 -19.69 -18.85
CA GLY A 240 -3.61 -19.12 -19.78
C GLY A 240 -4.01 -19.29 -21.26
N ASN A 241 -5.30 -19.46 -21.55
CA ASN A 241 -5.80 -19.65 -22.91
C ASN A 241 -5.96 -18.33 -23.69
N GLY A 242 -5.74 -17.18 -23.03
CA GLY A 242 -5.79 -15.85 -23.63
C GLY A 242 -7.15 -15.15 -23.55
N VAL A 243 -8.14 -15.75 -22.88
CA VAL A 243 -9.45 -15.17 -22.58
C VAL A 243 -9.86 -15.53 -21.15
N VAL A 244 -10.81 -14.78 -20.57
CA VAL A 244 -11.40 -15.11 -19.25
C VAL A 244 -12.85 -15.51 -19.46
N ASP A 245 -13.16 -16.78 -19.21
CA ASP A 245 -14.54 -17.27 -19.30
C ASP A 245 -15.33 -17.03 -18.00
N TYR A 246 -16.63 -17.32 -18.00
CA TYR A 246 -17.47 -17.11 -16.83
C TYR A 246 -17.10 -18.03 -15.64
N LYS A 247 -16.37 -19.13 -15.86
CA LYS A 247 -15.91 -20.02 -14.77
C LYS A 247 -14.67 -19.45 -14.08
N GLU A 248 -13.85 -18.70 -14.80
CA GLU A 248 -12.66 -18.03 -14.27
C GLU A 248 -12.99 -16.69 -13.58
N PHE A 249 -14.04 -16.01 -14.03
CA PHE A 249 -14.51 -14.71 -13.51
C PHE A 249 -14.97 -14.74 -12.05
#